data_AF-A0A2W1NC95-F1
#
_entry.id   AF-A0A2W1NC95-F1
#
_cell.length_a   1.000
_cell.length_b   1.000
_cell.length_c   1.000
_cell.angle_alpha   90.00
_cell.angle_beta   90.00
_cell.angle_gamma   90.00
#
_symmetry.space_group_name_H-M   'P 1'
#
loop_
_entity.id
_entity.type
_entity.pdbx_description
1 polymer ?
#
loop_
_entity_poly.entity_id
_entity_poly.type
_entity_poly.pdbx_seq_one_letter_code
_entity_poly.pdbx_strand_id
1 'polypeptide(L)'
;MSLNPVRPPHGDTSKFCAVRPRFFMHPPCAHPQLSTVRALLIALCVIACPIVVSGCTHQPTAIETQDLLPSISFTKRHIIVDNQNDYVWKNVSITLNKQYFYSSPIVPRGPSSLPLSEFRDVQGAAFDAVQSIPRQLVIEVQEGFNGQPGRFSWR
;
A
#
# COMPACT_ATOMS: atom_id res chain seq x y z
N MET A 1 -37.18 34.42 27.35
CA MET A 1 -37.05 32.97 27.64
C MET A 1 -35.61 32.56 27.39
N SER A 2 -35.07 31.74 28.29
CA SER A 2 -33.75 31.08 28.26
C SER A 2 -32.52 31.84 28.81
N LEU A 3 -32.41 31.78 30.14
CA LEU A 3 -31.24 31.38 30.95
C LEU A 3 -29.82 31.82 30.54
N ASN A 4 -29.36 32.83 31.28
CA ASN A 4 -28.02 33.02 31.88
C ASN A 4 -27.50 31.75 32.63
N PRO A 5 -26.27 31.68 33.21
CA PRO A 5 -25.09 32.59 33.12
C PRO A 5 -23.66 31.94 33.26
N VAL A 6 -22.64 32.81 33.06
CA VAL A 6 -21.37 33.01 33.86
C VAL A 6 -20.33 31.87 33.94
N ARG A 7 -19.15 31.95 33.31
CA ARG A 7 -17.89 32.76 33.45
C ARG A 7 -16.82 32.24 34.44
N PRO A 8 -15.51 32.38 34.10
CA PRO A 8 -14.31 31.75 34.69
C PRO A 8 -13.71 32.67 35.81
N PRO A 9 -12.39 32.70 36.21
CA PRO A 9 -11.16 31.97 35.79
C PRO A 9 -10.12 31.62 36.90
N HIS A 10 -8.94 31.16 36.46
CA HIS A 10 -7.56 31.33 37.01
C HIS A 10 -7.13 30.66 38.34
N GLY A 11 -5.96 29.99 38.28
CA GLY A 11 -4.83 30.35 39.17
C GLY A 11 -4.42 29.40 40.31
N ASP A 12 -3.32 28.69 40.09
CA ASP A 12 -2.11 28.57 40.93
C ASP A 12 -2.05 27.92 42.34
N THR A 13 -1.08 27.00 42.44
CA THR A 13 -0.10 26.74 43.53
C THR A 13 -0.53 26.45 44.98
N SER A 14 -0.03 25.36 45.56
CA SER A 14 1.10 25.39 46.54
C SER A 14 1.30 24.08 47.31
N LYS A 15 2.58 23.80 47.58
CA LYS A 15 3.16 22.70 48.39
C LYS A 15 3.09 23.00 49.90
N PHE A 16 3.55 22.01 50.68
CA PHE A 16 4.19 22.02 52.02
C PHE A 16 3.45 21.12 53.03
N CYS A 17 3.97 19.92 53.33
CA CYS A 17 5.04 19.58 54.32
C CYS A 17 4.49 19.38 55.73
N ALA A 18 4.73 18.21 56.33
CA ALA A 18 5.24 18.08 57.70
C ALA A 18 5.40 16.62 58.19
N VAL A 19 6.64 16.30 58.57
CA VAL A 19 7.04 15.70 59.87
C VAL A 19 6.93 14.16 60.07
N ARG A 20 8.12 13.52 60.06
CA ARG A 20 8.54 12.25 60.75
C ARG A 20 8.38 12.36 62.29
N PRO A 21 8.76 11.42 63.21
CA PRO A 21 9.29 10.03 63.13
C PRO A 21 8.65 9.06 64.18
N ARG A 22 9.06 7.78 64.23
CA ARG A 22 9.62 7.15 65.46
C ARG A 22 10.19 5.75 65.19
N PHE A 23 11.34 5.54 65.82
CA PHE A 23 12.20 4.36 65.89
C PHE A 23 11.66 3.27 66.83
N PHE A 24 12.38 2.12 66.84
CA PHE A 24 12.37 0.92 67.72
C PHE A 24 11.68 -0.31 67.07
N MET A 25 12.25 -1.52 67.00
CA MET A 25 13.53 -2.08 67.47
C MET A 25 13.68 -3.51 66.88
N HIS A 26 14.88 -3.83 66.34
CA HIS A 26 15.56 -5.13 66.25
C HIS A 26 15.00 -6.36 65.46
N PRO A 27 15.91 -7.25 64.95
CA PRO A 27 15.71 -8.16 63.80
C PRO A 27 15.37 -9.60 64.20
N PRO A 28 15.16 -10.51 63.21
CA PRO A 28 16.15 -11.58 63.08
C PRO A 28 16.55 -11.93 61.64
N CYS A 29 17.71 -12.52 61.56
CA CYS A 29 18.48 -13.02 60.43
C CYS A 29 17.69 -13.85 59.41
N ALA A 30 17.92 -13.59 58.11
CA ALA A 30 17.97 -14.61 57.06
C ALA A 30 18.65 -14.03 55.81
N HIS A 31 19.94 -14.35 55.63
CA HIS A 31 20.61 -14.36 54.32
C HIS A 31 20.05 -15.55 53.49
N PRO A 32 20.39 -15.73 52.19
CA PRO A 32 20.73 -14.80 51.10
C PRO A 32 20.07 -15.25 49.76
N GLN A 33 20.48 -14.65 48.63
CA GLN A 33 20.46 -15.26 47.28
C GLN A 33 19.13 -15.52 46.55
N LEU A 34 18.32 -14.51 46.21
CA LEU A 34 17.28 -14.73 45.16
C LEU A 34 16.95 -13.53 44.26
N SER A 35 17.78 -12.49 44.24
CA SER A 35 17.54 -11.28 43.42
C SER A 35 18.51 -11.14 42.24
N THR A 36 19.73 -11.67 42.34
CA THR A 36 20.79 -11.41 41.36
C THR A 36 20.61 -12.17 40.05
N VAL A 37 19.96 -13.34 40.06
CA VAL A 37 19.76 -14.17 38.86
C VAL A 37 18.75 -13.54 37.90
N ARG A 38 17.74 -12.83 38.43
CA ARG A 38 16.74 -12.13 37.62
C ARG A 38 17.31 -10.90 36.91
N ALA A 39 18.20 -10.16 37.57
CA ALA A 39 18.87 -9.00 36.97
C ALA A 39 19.87 -9.40 35.87
N LEU A 40 20.57 -10.53 36.04
CA LEU A 40 21.54 -11.02 35.05
C LEU A 40 20.86 -11.54 33.76
N LEU A 41 19.70 -12.20 33.89
CA LEU A 41 18.93 -12.70 32.75
C LEU A 41 18.31 -11.58 31.90
N ILE A 42 17.89 -10.48 32.52
CA ILE A 42 17.36 -9.31 31.80
C ILE A 42 18.49 -8.57 31.05
N ALA A 43 19.66 -8.44 31.67
CA ALA A 43 20.81 -7.80 31.04
C ALA A 43 21.35 -8.59 29.82
N LEU A 44 21.33 -9.93 29.87
CA LEU A 44 21.74 -10.77 28.74
C LEU A 44 20.78 -10.67 27.54
N CYS A 45 19.47 -10.51 27.79
CA CYS A 45 18.45 -10.36 26.74
C CYS A 45 18.56 -9.02 25.98
N VAL A 46 19.05 -7.96 26.63
CA VAL A 46 19.18 -6.63 26.00
C VAL A 46 20.44 -6.53 25.13
N ILE A 47 21.46 -7.35 25.39
CA ILE A 47 22.73 -7.32 24.64
C ILE A 47 22.66 -8.19 23.36
N ALA A 48 21.76 -9.18 23.30
CA ALA A 48 21.66 -10.11 22.18
C ALA A 48 20.68 -9.69 21.06
N CYS A 49 20.15 -8.46 21.07
CA CYS A 49 19.11 -8.08 20.11
C CYS A 49 19.18 -6.62 19.63
N PRO A 50 20.19 -6.23 18.84
CA PRO A 50 19.96 -5.30 17.75
C PRO A 50 19.75 -6.14 16.49
N ILE A 51 18.48 -6.50 16.23
CA ILE A 51 18.04 -6.91 14.90
C ILE A 51 18.16 -5.65 14.04
N VAL A 52 19.32 -5.44 13.42
CA VAL A 52 19.39 -4.60 12.22
C VAL A 52 18.71 -5.38 11.11
N VAL A 53 17.37 -5.31 11.08
CA VAL A 53 16.65 -5.53 9.84
C VAL A 53 17.03 -4.36 8.95
N SER A 54 18.16 -4.47 8.26
CA SER A 54 18.40 -3.75 7.02
C SER A 54 17.34 -4.26 6.04
N GLY A 55 16.14 -3.71 6.15
CA GLY A 55 15.18 -3.80 5.08
C GLY A 55 15.81 -3.07 3.92
N CYS A 56 16.38 -3.81 2.96
CA CYS A 56 16.49 -3.34 1.60
C CYS A 56 15.07 -2.93 1.22
N THR A 57 14.76 -1.65 1.31
CA THR A 57 13.69 -1.07 0.53
C THR A 57 14.08 -1.38 -0.91
N HIS A 58 13.56 -2.48 -1.46
CA HIS A 58 13.46 -2.66 -2.89
C HIS A 58 12.61 -1.49 -3.36
N GLN A 59 13.27 -0.38 -3.63
CA GLN A 59 12.73 0.62 -4.52
C GLN A 59 12.49 -0.15 -5.81
N PRO A 60 11.23 -0.29 -6.29
CA PRO A 60 10.98 -1.01 -7.52
C PRO A 60 11.86 -0.34 -8.57
N THR A 61 12.88 -1.08 -9.01
CA THR A 61 13.74 -0.67 -10.10
C THR A 61 12.77 -0.25 -11.20
N ALA A 62 12.84 1.01 -11.63
CA ALA A 62 12.08 1.44 -12.78
C ALA A 62 12.50 0.51 -13.92
N ILE A 63 11.67 -0.50 -14.20
CA ILE A 63 11.86 -1.36 -15.35
C ILE A 63 11.86 -0.37 -16.50
N GLU A 64 12.99 -0.25 -17.22
CA GLU A 64 13.04 0.50 -18.47
C GLU A 64 11.92 -0.07 -19.34
N THR A 65 10.79 0.62 -19.32
CA THR A 65 9.56 0.14 -19.91
C THR A 65 9.59 0.68 -21.32
N GLN A 66 9.57 -0.21 -22.30
CA GLN A 66 9.60 0.18 -23.70
C GLN A 66 8.42 1.11 -23.99
N ASP A 67 8.66 2.13 -24.81
CA ASP A 67 7.60 2.99 -25.35
C ASP A 67 6.65 2.15 -26.23
N LEU A 68 5.51 1.78 -25.65
CA LEU A 68 4.38 1.25 -26.40
C LEU A 68 3.72 2.40 -27.15
N LEU A 69 3.41 2.18 -28.43
CA LEU A 69 2.77 3.19 -29.30
C LEU A 69 1.34 2.79 -29.70
N PRO A 70 0.37 2.63 -28.77
CA PRO A 70 -1.02 2.47 -29.15
C PRO A 70 -1.68 3.78 -29.51
N SER A 71 -2.56 3.73 -30.52
CA SER A 71 -3.69 4.66 -30.62
C SER A 71 -4.94 4.01 -30.04
N ILE A 72 -5.65 4.74 -29.18
CA ILE A 72 -6.84 4.24 -28.47
C ILE A 72 -8.06 5.03 -28.93
N SER A 73 -9.13 4.31 -29.27
CA SER A 73 -10.45 4.91 -29.46
C SER A 73 -11.55 4.06 -28.83
N PHE A 74 -12.68 4.69 -28.53
CA PHE A 74 -13.81 4.05 -27.84
C PHE A 74 -15.07 4.16 -28.70
N THR A 75 -15.83 3.08 -28.71
CA THR A 75 -17.19 3.03 -29.25
C THR A 75 -18.15 2.63 -28.14
N LYS A 76 -19.46 2.58 -28.43
CA LYS A 76 -20.48 2.14 -27.46
C LYS A 76 -20.26 0.72 -26.93
N ARG A 77 -19.55 -0.14 -27.68
CA ARG A 77 -19.42 -1.58 -27.36
C ARG A 77 -18.00 -2.10 -27.36
N HIS A 78 -17.05 -1.34 -27.90
CA HIS A 78 -15.67 -1.78 -28.10
C HIS A 78 -14.66 -0.70 -27.75
N ILE A 79 -13.49 -1.14 -27.34
CA ILE A 79 -12.25 -0.37 -27.32
C ILE A 79 -11.45 -0.79 -28.55
N ILE A 80 -11.03 0.17 -29.35
CA ILE A 80 -10.11 -0.09 -30.45
C ILE A 80 -8.70 0.25 -29.97
N VAL A 81 -7.85 -0.78 -29.95
CA VAL A 81 -6.42 -0.67 -29.65
C VAL A 81 -5.68 -0.85 -30.96
N ASP A 82 -5.14 0.23 -31.51
CA ASP A 82 -4.33 0.22 -32.72
C ASP A 82 -2.84 0.22 -32.33
N ASN A 83 -2.22 -0.96 -32.43
CA ASN A 83 -0.80 -1.12 -32.15
C ASN A 83 0.03 -0.58 -33.33
N GLN A 84 0.60 0.62 -33.15
CA GLN A 84 1.39 1.30 -34.19
C GLN A 84 2.88 0.91 -34.16
N ASN A 85 3.30 0.01 -33.27
CA ASN A 85 4.64 -0.54 -33.32
C ASN A 85 4.84 -1.43 -34.56
N ASP A 86 6.10 -1.65 -34.92
CA ASP A 86 6.51 -2.57 -35.98
C ASP A 86 6.60 -4.04 -35.52
N TYR A 87 6.22 -4.33 -34.27
CA TYR A 87 6.19 -5.65 -33.65
C TYR A 87 4.85 -5.97 -32.99
N VAL A 88 4.65 -7.26 -32.69
CA VAL A 88 3.46 -7.80 -32.01
C VAL A 88 3.67 -7.77 -30.50
N TRP A 89 2.61 -7.50 -29.74
CA TRP A 89 2.64 -7.62 -28.28
C TRP A 89 2.11 -8.97 -27.83
N LYS A 90 2.74 -9.57 -26.82
CA LYS A 90 2.30 -10.84 -26.24
C LYS A 90 2.07 -10.70 -24.74
N ASN A 91 1.21 -11.58 -24.23
CA ASN A 91 0.85 -11.63 -22.80
C ASN A 91 0.40 -10.25 -22.30
N VAL A 92 -0.63 -9.72 -22.96
CA VAL A 92 -1.12 -8.35 -22.77
C VAL A 92 -2.23 -8.36 -21.73
N SER A 93 -2.10 -7.47 -20.75
CA SER A 93 -3.12 -7.18 -19.75
C SER A 93 -3.61 -5.75 -19.93
N ILE A 94 -4.92 -5.56 -20.01
CA ILE A 94 -5.54 -4.25 -20.16
C ILE A 94 -6.47 -4.03 -18.97
N THR A 95 -6.22 -2.93 -18.25
CA THR A 95 -7.03 -2.53 -17.12
C THR A 95 -7.83 -1.28 -17.47
N LEU A 96 -9.16 -1.38 -17.41
CA LEU A 96 -10.11 -0.31 -17.65
C LEU A 96 -10.64 0.22 -16.31
N ASN A 97 -10.63 1.54 -16.15
CA ASN A 97 -11.10 2.25 -14.94
C ASN A 97 -10.49 1.72 -13.62
N LYS A 98 -9.30 1.12 -13.67
CA LYS A 98 -8.61 0.46 -12.54
C LYS A 98 -9.33 -0.73 -11.91
N GLN A 99 -10.49 -1.12 -12.46
CA GLN A 99 -11.38 -2.10 -11.85
C GLN A 99 -11.65 -3.30 -12.74
N TYR A 100 -11.68 -3.10 -14.06
CA TYR A 100 -12.04 -4.15 -15.00
C TYR A 100 -10.82 -4.59 -15.80
N PHE A 101 -10.66 -5.90 -15.91
CA PHE A 101 -9.48 -6.54 -16.48
C PHE A 101 -9.84 -7.30 -17.74
N TYR A 102 -8.95 -7.23 -18.71
CA TYR A 102 -8.97 -8.01 -19.94
C TYR A 102 -7.56 -8.53 -20.17
N SER A 103 -7.45 -9.78 -20.63
CA SER A 103 -6.16 -10.35 -21.01
C SER A 103 -6.25 -10.91 -22.42
N SER A 104 -5.22 -10.66 -23.21
CA SER A 104 -5.05 -11.28 -24.52
C SER A 104 -3.66 -11.91 -24.60
N PRO A 105 -3.53 -13.15 -25.11
CA PRO A 105 -2.23 -13.75 -25.36
C PRO A 105 -1.43 -12.96 -26.41
N ILE A 106 -2.11 -12.26 -27.33
CA ILE A 106 -1.49 -11.57 -28.46
C ILE A 106 -2.28 -10.33 -28.88
N VAL A 107 -1.60 -9.23 -29.16
CA VAL A 107 -2.16 -8.06 -29.84
C VAL A 107 -1.34 -7.83 -31.11
N PRO A 108 -1.90 -8.12 -32.31
CA PRO A 108 -1.19 -7.97 -33.57
C PRO A 108 -0.88 -6.50 -33.86
N ARG A 109 -0.07 -6.26 -34.89
CA ARG A 109 0.11 -4.91 -35.43
C ARG A 109 -1.19 -4.41 -36.03
N GLY A 110 -1.45 -3.11 -35.90
CA GLY A 110 -2.67 -2.48 -36.38
C GLY A 110 -3.85 -2.59 -35.40
N PRO A 111 -5.08 -2.35 -35.88
CA PRO A 111 -6.27 -2.23 -35.03
C PRO A 111 -6.76 -3.59 -34.54
N SER A 112 -6.97 -3.67 -33.22
CA SER A 112 -7.66 -4.75 -32.53
C SER A 112 -8.92 -4.21 -31.86
N SER A 113 -10.05 -4.88 -32.07
CA SER A 113 -11.34 -4.49 -31.48
C SER A 113 -11.62 -5.36 -30.26
N LEU A 114 -11.63 -4.75 -29.09
CA LEU A 114 -11.82 -5.43 -27.80
C LEU A 114 -13.24 -5.15 -27.29
N PRO A 115 -14.12 -6.16 -27.15
CA PRO A 115 -15.46 -5.95 -26.64
C PRO A 115 -15.44 -5.48 -25.19
N LEU A 116 -16.13 -4.39 -24.88
CA LEU A 116 -16.27 -3.90 -23.49
C LEU A 116 -16.90 -4.97 -22.58
N SER A 117 -17.78 -5.80 -23.13
CA SER A 117 -18.41 -6.92 -22.42
C SER A 117 -17.46 -8.05 -22.04
N GLU A 118 -16.19 -8.05 -22.45
CA GLU A 118 -15.18 -9.03 -22.02
C GLU A 118 -14.35 -8.55 -20.85
N PHE A 119 -14.40 -7.26 -20.53
CA PHE A 119 -13.77 -6.71 -19.34
C PHE A 119 -14.55 -7.16 -18.10
N ARG A 120 -13.83 -7.75 -17.14
CA ARG A 120 -14.41 -8.35 -15.92
C ARG A 120 -13.79 -7.72 -14.69
N ASP A 121 -14.58 -7.42 -13.68
CA ASP A 121 -14.04 -7.05 -12.36
C ASP A 121 -13.59 -8.29 -11.57
N VAL A 122 -13.11 -8.07 -10.34
CA VAL A 122 -12.65 -9.16 -9.46
C VAL A 122 -13.77 -10.08 -8.98
N GLN A 123 -15.03 -9.67 -9.11
CA GLN A 123 -16.22 -10.49 -8.85
C GLN A 123 -16.70 -11.25 -10.10
N GLY A 124 -16.09 -10.99 -11.27
CA GLY A 124 -16.47 -11.56 -12.56
C GLY A 124 -17.63 -10.82 -13.24
N ALA A 125 -18.05 -9.65 -12.75
CA ALA A 125 -19.09 -8.85 -13.40
C ALA A 125 -18.52 -8.14 -14.63
N ALA A 126 -19.33 -8.06 -15.69
CA ALA A 126 -18.97 -7.39 -16.94
C ALA A 126 -18.96 -5.87 -16.79
N PHE A 127 -18.10 -5.19 -17.55
CA PHE A 127 -18.23 -3.75 -17.72
C PHE A 127 -19.56 -3.41 -18.42
N ASP A 128 -20.39 -2.59 -17.77
CA ASP A 128 -21.63 -2.09 -18.32
C ASP A 128 -21.42 -0.70 -18.94
N ALA A 129 -21.41 -0.62 -20.27
CA ALA A 129 -21.23 0.61 -21.02
C ALA A 129 -22.46 1.56 -20.98
N VAL A 130 -23.59 1.14 -20.42
CA VAL A 130 -24.77 1.97 -20.18
C VAL A 130 -24.63 2.73 -18.86
N GLN A 131 -24.11 2.06 -17.82
CA GLN A 131 -24.00 2.61 -16.47
C GLN A 131 -22.62 3.23 -16.20
N SER A 132 -21.60 2.86 -16.96
CA SER A 132 -20.21 3.28 -16.76
C SER A 132 -19.59 3.82 -18.04
N ILE A 133 -18.66 4.76 -17.88
CA ILE A 133 -17.92 5.39 -18.99
C ILE A 133 -16.43 5.04 -18.85
N PRO A 134 -15.74 4.64 -19.93
CA PRO A 134 -14.29 4.56 -19.97
C PRO A 134 -13.64 5.92 -19.65
N ARG A 135 -12.82 5.97 -18.60
CA ARG A 135 -12.10 7.18 -18.17
C ARG A 135 -10.60 6.98 -18.09
N GLN A 136 -10.16 5.74 -17.86
CA GLN A 136 -8.75 5.41 -17.72
C GLN A 136 -8.52 4.03 -18.30
N LEU A 137 -7.40 3.86 -18.99
CA LEU A 137 -7.00 2.58 -19.56
C LEU A 137 -5.49 2.42 -19.40
N VAL A 138 -5.08 1.25 -18.92
CA VAL A 138 -3.67 0.87 -18.80
C VAL A 138 -3.46 -0.37 -19.64
N ILE A 139 -2.45 -0.38 -20.50
CA ILE A 139 -1.98 -1.56 -21.22
C ILE A 139 -0.64 -1.96 -20.62
N GLU A 140 -0.51 -3.20 -20.21
CA GLU A 140 0.73 -3.81 -19.79
C GLU A 140 1.03 -4.98 -20.72
N VAL A 141 2.21 -4.93 -21.33
CA VAL A 141 2.71 -5.96 -22.24
C VAL A 141 3.87 -6.63 -21.53
N GLN A 142 3.83 -7.94 -21.35
CA GLN A 142 4.96 -8.66 -20.74
C GLN A 142 6.08 -8.90 -21.77
N GLU A 143 5.72 -9.08 -23.04
CA GLU A 143 6.66 -9.36 -24.13
C GLU A 143 6.35 -8.47 -25.35
N GLY A 144 7.10 -7.37 -25.49
CA GLY A 144 7.05 -6.43 -26.61
C GLY A 144 8.31 -6.48 -27.46
N PHE A 145 8.99 -5.33 -27.64
CA PHE A 145 10.22 -5.24 -28.42
C PHE A 145 11.32 -6.11 -27.79
N ASN A 146 11.91 -7.02 -28.56
CA ASN A 146 12.94 -7.95 -28.08
C ASN A 146 12.54 -8.72 -26.80
N GLY A 147 11.24 -8.98 -26.60
CA GLY A 147 10.72 -9.67 -25.41
C GLY A 147 10.71 -8.84 -24.12
N GLN A 148 11.00 -7.54 -24.20
CA GLN A 148 10.96 -6.64 -23.04
C GLN A 148 9.53 -6.22 -22.69
N PRO A 149 9.24 -6.00 -21.39
CA PRO A 149 7.93 -5.50 -20.98
C PRO A 149 7.74 -4.03 -21.38
N GLY A 150 6.48 -3.67 -21.57
CA GLY A 150 6.04 -2.33 -21.95
C GLY A 150 4.81 -1.92 -21.17
N ARG A 151 4.63 -0.61 -20.97
CA ARG A 151 3.43 -0.08 -20.32
C ARG A 151 2.97 1.19 -21.00
N PHE A 152 1.66 1.29 -21.21
CA PHE A 152 0.99 2.47 -21.70
C PHE A 152 -0.15 2.86 -20.76
N SER A 153 -0.44 4.15 -20.65
CA SER A 153 -1.54 4.66 -19.83
C SER A 153 -2.26 5.81 -20.54
N TRP A 154 -3.55 5.61 -20.78
CA TRP A 154 -4.48 6.62 -21.27
C TRP A 154 -5.34 7.17 -20.11
N ARG A 155 -5.57 8.49 -20.11
CA ARG A 155 -6.33 9.22 -19.10
C ARG A 155 -7.19 10.30 -19.74
#